data_AF-R9IHP4-F1
#
_entry.id   AF-R9IHP4-F1
#
_cell.length_a   1.000
_cell.length_b   1.000
_cell.length_c   1.000
_cell.angle_alpha   90.00
_cell.angle_beta   90.00
_cell.angle_gamma   90.00
#
_symmetry.space_group_name_H-M   'P 1'
#
loop_
_entity.id
_entity.type
_entity.pdbx_description
1 polymer ?
#
loop_
_entity_poly.entity_id
_entity_poly.type
_entity_poly.pdbx_seq_one_letter_code
_entity_poly.pdbx_strand_id
1 'polypeptide(L)'
;MKKMKLAAIFAGLVSVFTFSSCLNDGDGGPNYDLYEIVTVEEGSIFGGAVLKGDAWGYTYTPVSSSVLAGLKTSDGSYYKRAQVGIKLMEGEVITEGKKSYKVSEVGVMTVLNYKDFNLQPDTLKNDYALVSLEDANNKIWAINGYVNVPFTFKTKEQLSMNDFHLYAVGAKEDTLVTRLRQTKGSDDAYQTGSALISFHMPFNRGEFFEILNNVQPKNDTIVVKVTAKGENDKELVSTVKCSFTNMQGY
;
A
#
# COMPACT_ATOMS: atom_id res chain seq x y z
N MET A 1 -24.39 -24.56 30.01
CA MET A 1 -24.81 -23.33 29.30
C MET A 1 -23.86 -23.10 28.14
N LYS A 2 -24.35 -23.18 26.90
CA LYS A 2 -23.55 -23.00 25.67
C LYS A 2 -23.01 -21.56 25.62
N LYS A 3 -21.68 -21.40 25.55
CA LYS A 3 -21.05 -20.13 25.23
C LYS A 3 -21.40 -19.78 23.78
N MET A 4 -22.33 -18.86 23.57
CA MET A 4 -22.58 -18.27 22.26
C MET A 4 -21.34 -17.46 21.87
N LYS A 5 -20.60 -17.94 20.86
CA LYS A 5 -19.59 -17.14 20.18
C LYS A 5 -20.34 -16.08 19.36
N LEU A 6 -20.22 -14.83 19.77
CA LEU A 6 -20.76 -13.70 19.04
C LEU A 6 -19.89 -13.52 17.78
N ALA A 7 -20.29 -14.12 16.67
CA ALA A 7 -19.76 -13.83 15.36
C ALA A 7 -20.38 -12.50 14.89
N ALA A 8 -19.82 -11.38 15.34
CA ALA A 8 -20.10 -10.07 14.77
C ALA A 8 -19.13 -9.86 13.61
N ILE A 9 -19.60 -10.24 12.42
CA ILE A 9 -18.94 -10.07 11.14
C ILE A 9 -18.83 -8.57 10.84
N PHE A 10 -17.64 -7.98 11.02
CA PHE A 10 -17.29 -6.68 10.44
C PHE A 10 -17.00 -6.84 8.94
N ALA A 11 -18.05 -7.12 8.16
CA ALA A 11 -18.02 -7.06 6.71
C ALA A 11 -18.10 -5.59 6.26
N GLY A 12 -16.95 -4.90 6.29
CA GLY A 12 -16.84 -3.52 5.80
C GLY A 12 -15.52 -3.19 5.10
N LEU A 13 -14.46 -3.95 5.35
CA LEU A 13 -13.16 -3.79 4.68
C LEU A 13 -12.54 -5.10 4.15
N VAL A 14 -13.18 -6.24 4.44
CA VAL A 14 -12.63 -7.59 4.20
C VAL A 14 -12.72 -8.01 2.71
N SER A 15 -13.40 -7.25 1.87
CA SER A 15 -13.70 -7.66 0.49
C SER A 15 -12.67 -7.25 -0.57
N VAL A 16 -11.44 -6.85 -0.20
CA VAL A 16 -10.41 -6.40 -1.17
C VAL A 16 -9.17 -7.29 -1.24
N PHE A 17 -9.08 -8.35 -0.41
CA PHE A 17 -7.95 -9.30 -0.47
C PHE A 17 -8.40 -10.76 -0.58
N THR A 18 -9.45 -11.04 -1.34
CA THR A 18 -9.76 -12.43 -1.74
C THR A 18 -8.80 -12.83 -2.86
N PHE A 19 -7.63 -13.34 -2.50
CA PHE A 19 -6.74 -14.03 -3.44
C PHE A 19 -7.37 -15.36 -3.85
N SER A 20 -8.35 -15.31 -4.76
CA SER A 20 -8.67 -16.46 -5.59
C SER A 20 -7.59 -16.55 -6.66
N SER A 21 -7.03 -17.75 -6.87
CA SER A 21 -6.11 -18.13 -7.96
C SER A 21 -4.61 -18.02 -7.62
N CYS A 22 -4.15 -18.83 -6.66
CA CYS A 22 -2.87 -19.57 -6.69
C CYS A 22 -2.55 -20.29 -5.35
N LEU A 23 -3.53 -20.49 -4.47
CA LEU A 23 -3.46 -21.58 -3.48
C LEU A 23 -3.69 -22.90 -4.22
N ASN A 24 -2.66 -23.38 -4.90
CA ASN A 24 -2.64 -24.77 -5.35
C ASN A 24 -2.34 -25.60 -4.10
N ASP A 25 -3.31 -26.39 -3.64
CA ASP A 25 -3.21 -27.37 -2.56
C ASP A 25 -2.29 -28.54 -2.98
N GLY A 26 -0.99 -28.29 -3.11
CA GLY A 26 -0.03 -29.31 -3.53
C GLY A 26 1.42 -28.95 -3.20
N ASP A 27 1.95 -29.64 -2.19
CA ASP A 27 3.36 -29.83 -1.84
C ASP A 27 4.22 -28.63 -1.37
N GLY A 28 4.64 -28.70 -0.10
CA GLY A 28 5.99 -28.33 0.34
C GLY A 28 6.31 -26.86 0.64
N GLY A 29 5.37 -25.93 0.49
CA GLY A 29 5.59 -24.52 0.85
C GLY A 29 5.65 -24.28 2.37
N PRO A 30 6.41 -23.28 2.85
CA PRO A 30 6.38 -22.89 4.26
C PRO A 30 4.95 -22.54 4.70
N ASN A 31 4.49 -23.19 5.77
CA ASN A 31 3.15 -22.98 6.33
C ASN A 31 3.13 -21.70 7.17
N TYR A 32 2.82 -20.57 6.54
CA TYR A 32 2.60 -19.29 7.19
C TYR A 32 1.16 -19.18 7.71
N ASP A 33 0.98 -18.49 8.84
CA ASP A 33 -0.35 -18.31 9.46
C ASP A 33 -1.21 -17.30 8.71
N LEU A 34 -0.58 -16.31 8.06
CA LEU A 34 -1.24 -15.31 7.23
C LEU A 34 -0.28 -14.68 6.21
N TYR A 35 -0.85 -14.02 5.21
CA TYR A 35 -0.13 -13.26 4.19
C TYR A 35 -0.62 -11.82 4.17
N GLU A 36 0.31 -10.87 4.11
CA GLU A 36 -0.04 -9.44 4.13
C GLU A 36 0.98 -8.60 3.37
N ILE A 37 0.53 -7.45 2.87
CA ILE A 37 1.42 -6.37 2.45
C ILE A 37 1.79 -5.58 3.70
N VAL A 38 3.09 -5.40 3.92
CA VAL A 38 3.62 -4.74 5.10
C VAL A 38 4.48 -3.54 4.75
N THR A 39 4.50 -2.58 5.67
CA THR A 39 5.49 -1.52 5.75
C THR A 39 6.53 -1.87 6.80
N VAL A 40 7.83 -1.81 6.45
CA VAL A 40 8.91 -1.97 7.43
C VAL A 40 9.19 -0.63 8.09
N GLU A 41 8.85 -0.54 9.37
CA GLU A 41 9.10 0.63 10.19
C GLU A 41 10.32 0.35 11.07
N GLU A 42 11.37 1.14 10.86
CA GLU A 42 12.58 1.04 11.68
C GLU A 42 12.31 1.75 13.02
N GLY A 43 12.45 1.03 14.12
CA GLY A 43 12.29 1.60 15.45
C GLY A 43 13.39 2.60 15.79
N SER A 44 13.20 3.32 16.91
CA SER A 44 14.25 4.17 17.50
C SER A 44 15.55 3.40 17.76
N ILE A 45 16.64 4.08 18.14
CA ILE A 45 17.96 3.47 18.37
C ILE A 45 17.97 2.31 19.38
N PHE A 46 16.90 2.15 20.19
CA PHE A 46 16.72 1.07 21.17
C PHE A 46 15.62 0.06 20.78
N GLY A 47 14.86 0.32 19.71
CA GLY A 47 13.78 -0.54 19.22
C GLY A 47 14.18 -1.23 17.92
N GLY A 48 13.95 -2.54 17.82
CA GLY A 48 14.09 -3.26 16.55
C GLY A 48 13.04 -2.82 15.53
N ALA A 49 13.30 -3.09 14.25
CA ALA A 49 12.31 -2.86 13.20
C ALA A 49 11.04 -3.71 13.40
N VAL A 50 9.90 -3.16 13.03
CA VAL A 50 8.59 -3.83 13.07
C VAL A 50 7.94 -3.81 11.70
N LEU A 51 6.96 -4.69 11.48
CA LEU A 51 6.14 -4.70 10.26
C LEU A 51 4.75 -4.15 10.58
N LYS A 52 4.30 -3.14 9.83
CA LYS A 52 2.93 -2.63 9.88
C LYS A 52 2.12 -3.25 8.73
N GLY A 53 1.12 -4.05 9.07
CA GLY A 53 0.24 -4.71 8.10
C GLY A 53 -0.83 -3.79 7.53
N ASP A 54 -1.09 -3.92 6.24
CA ASP A 54 -2.04 -3.07 5.52
C ASP A 54 -3.51 -3.54 5.62
N ALA A 55 -3.77 -4.85 5.75
CA ALA A 55 -5.12 -5.42 5.70
C ALA A 55 -5.87 -5.27 7.02
N TRP A 56 -5.17 -5.43 8.14
CA TRP A 56 -5.80 -5.42 9.48
C TRP A 56 -5.30 -4.30 10.40
N GLY A 57 -4.30 -3.53 9.94
CA GLY A 57 -3.61 -2.54 10.76
C GLY A 57 -2.86 -3.18 11.93
N TYR A 58 -2.38 -4.41 11.76
CA TYR A 58 -1.61 -5.11 12.79
C TYR A 58 -0.16 -4.65 12.79
N THR A 59 0.47 -4.66 13.96
CA THR A 59 1.92 -4.50 14.11
C THR A 59 2.53 -5.85 14.44
N TYR A 60 3.54 -6.26 13.68
CA TYR A 60 4.27 -7.49 13.89
C TYR A 60 5.66 -7.18 14.40
N THR A 61 5.95 -7.62 15.62
CA THR A 61 7.25 -7.44 16.26
C THR A 61 8.05 -8.73 16.09
N PRO A 62 9.14 -8.73 15.32
CA PRO A 62 9.98 -9.91 15.19
C PRO A 62 10.63 -10.26 16.53
N VAL A 63 10.68 -11.55 16.87
CA VAL A 63 11.31 -12.01 18.12
C VAL A 63 12.84 -11.84 18.12
N SER A 64 13.44 -11.68 16.94
CA SER A 64 14.85 -11.33 16.74
C SER A 64 15.05 -10.64 15.39
N SER A 65 16.13 -9.89 15.22
CA SER A 65 16.44 -9.19 13.96
C SER A 65 16.65 -10.14 12.77
N SER A 66 17.03 -11.40 13.01
CA SER A 66 17.21 -12.42 11.97
C SER A 66 15.91 -12.82 11.29
N VAL A 67 14.75 -12.64 11.96
CA VAL A 67 13.42 -12.91 11.37
C VAL A 67 13.17 -12.04 10.15
N LEU A 68 13.76 -10.84 10.10
CA LEU A 68 13.62 -9.91 8.97
C LEU A 68 14.76 -9.98 7.95
N ALA A 69 15.62 -11.02 8.00
CA ALA A 69 16.80 -11.10 7.15
C ALA A 69 16.47 -11.02 5.65
N GLY A 70 15.37 -11.65 5.21
CA GLY A 70 14.93 -11.62 3.81
C GLY A 70 14.44 -10.25 3.34
N LEU A 71 14.15 -9.32 4.25
CA LEU A 71 13.73 -7.95 3.94
C LEU A 71 14.90 -6.96 3.91
N LYS A 72 16.12 -7.41 4.22
CA LYS A 72 17.31 -6.56 4.15
C LYS A 72 17.80 -6.45 2.72
N THR A 73 18.20 -5.25 2.33
CA THR A 73 18.96 -4.99 1.12
C THR A 73 20.43 -5.35 1.34
N SER A 74 21.23 -5.30 0.26
CA SER A 74 22.67 -5.55 0.32
C SER A 74 23.45 -4.55 1.19
N ASP A 75 22.92 -3.34 1.40
CA ASP A 75 23.54 -2.32 2.26
C ASP A 75 23.13 -2.43 3.74
N GLY A 76 22.24 -3.37 4.06
CA GLY A 76 21.78 -3.64 5.41
C GLY A 76 20.54 -2.85 5.84
N SER A 77 20.06 -1.89 5.03
CA SER A 77 18.75 -1.27 5.19
C SER A 77 17.62 -2.23 4.85
N TYR A 78 16.38 -1.82 5.08
CA TYR A 78 15.19 -2.63 4.77
C TYR A 78 14.49 -2.14 3.51
N TYR A 79 14.00 -3.09 2.71
CA TYR A 79 12.91 -2.81 1.77
C TYR A 79 11.72 -2.26 2.55
N LYS A 80 11.18 -1.11 2.14
CA LYS A 80 10.11 -0.44 2.89
C LYS A 80 8.74 -1.08 2.71
N ARG A 81 8.50 -1.75 1.59
CA ARG A 81 7.20 -2.32 1.21
C ARG A 81 7.40 -3.73 0.65
N ALA A 82 6.71 -4.71 1.20
CA ALA A 82 6.79 -6.10 0.74
C ALA A 82 5.48 -6.86 1.02
N GLN A 83 5.18 -7.84 0.18
CA GLN A 83 4.21 -8.89 0.51
C GLN A 83 4.97 -10.02 1.19
N VAL A 84 4.48 -10.42 2.35
CA VAL A 84 5.13 -11.41 3.19
C VAL A 84 4.15 -12.47 3.68
N GLY A 85 4.65 -13.69 3.84
CA GLY A 85 4.05 -14.70 4.71
C GLY A 85 4.55 -14.51 6.14
N ILE A 86 3.65 -14.54 7.12
CA ILE A 86 3.94 -14.31 8.53
C ILE A 86 3.63 -15.58 9.32
N LYS A 87 4.58 -15.99 10.15
CA LYS A 87 4.38 -17.00 11.19
C LYS A 87 4.43 -16.34 12.55
N LEU A 88 3.34 -16.49 13.30
CA LEU A 88 3.22 -15.98 14.66
C LEU A 88 4.17 -16.74 15.60
N MET A 89 4.53 -16.12 16.71
CA MET A 89 5.26 -16.80 17.78
C MET A 89 4.36 -17.85 18.45
N GLU A 90 4.93 -18.94 18.98
CA GLU A 90 4.15 -19.90 19.77
C GLU A 90 3.36 -19.18 20.89
N GLY A 91 2.07 -19.48 20.99
CA GLY A 91 1.15 -18.85 21.94
C GLY A 91 0.49 -17.54 21.45
N GLU A 92 0.95 -16.98 20.32
CA GLU A 92 0.25 -15.87 19.66
C GLU A 92 -0.94 -16.40 18.84
N VAL A 93 -2.10 -15.77 19.02
CA VAL A 93 -3.33 -16.09 18.29
C VAL A 93 -4.02 -14.79 17.92
N ILE A 94 -4.49 -14.68 16.67
CA ILE A 94 -5.29 -13.54 16.24
C ILE A 94 -6.61 -13.54 17.03
N THR A 95 -6.82 -12.49 17.82
CA THR A 95 -8.02 -12.31 18.64
C THR A 95 -8.58 -10.91 18.46
N GLU A 96 -9.89 -10.78 18.56
CA GLU A 96 -10.57 -9.49 18.50
C GLU A 96 -9.96 -8.49 19.50
N GLY A 97 -9.76 -7.25 19.06
CA GLY A 97 -9.19 -6.17 19.87
C GLY A 97 -7.65 -6.15 19.98
N LYS A 98 -6.95 -7.27 19.72
CA LYS A 98 -5.48 -7.29 19.72
C LYS A 98 -4.94 -6.79 18.38
N LYS A 99 -3.99 -5.84 18.42
CA LYS A 99 -3.41 -5.19 17.23
C LYS A 99 -1.90 -5.37 17.08
N SER A 100 -1.24 -6.05 18.01
CA SER A 100 0.21 -6.27 17.96
C SER A 100 0.54 -7.72 18.27
N TYR A 101 1.40 -8.34 17.47
CA TYR A 101 1.73 -9.75 17.56
C TYR A 101 3.24 -9.97 17.46
N LYS A 102 3.77 -10.92 18.24
CA LYS A 102 5.14 -11.39 18.03
C LYS A 102 5.21 -12.37 16.87
N VAL A 103 6.25 -12.27 16.05
CA VAL A 103 6.44 -13.14 14.88
C VAL A 103 7.76 -13.87 14.93
N SER A 104 7.72 -15.15 14.59
CA SER A 104 8.86 -16.08 14.63
C SER A 104 9.51 -16.27 13.26
N GLU A 105 8.77 -16.06 12.18
CA GLU A 105 9.25 -16.21 10.81
C GLU A 105 8.53 -15.22 9.87
N VAL A 106 9.28 -14.69 8.90
CA VAL A 106 8.75 -13.84 7.83
C VAL A 106 9.35 -14.33 6.51
N GLY A 107 8.50 -14.81 5.62
CA GLY A 107 8.87 -15.18 4.25
C GLY A 107 8.55 -14.05 3.29
N VAL A 108 9.53 -13.57 2.52
CA VAL A 108 9.30 -12.53 1.51
C VAL A 108 8.76 -13.17 0.24
N MET A 109 7.54 -12.82 -0.15
CA MET A 109 6.90 -13.30 -1.39
C MET A 109 7.25 -12.38 -2.55
N THR A 110 7.13 -11.07 -2.34
CA THR A 110 7.53 -10.07 -3.32
C THR A 110 7.88 -8.74 -2.64
N VAL A 111 8.88 -8.03 -3.17
CA VAL A 111 9.17 -6.65 -2.79
C VAL A 111 8.32 -5.74 -3.68
N LEU A 112 7.60 -4.80 -3.07
CA LEU A 112 6.73 -3.90 -3.82
C LEU A 112 7.52 -2.70 -4.33
N ASN A 113 7.15 -2.22 -5.52
CA ASN A 113 7.61 -0.92 -5.99
C ASN A 113 7.07 0.18 -5.07
N TYR A 114 7.96 1.03 -4.57
CA TYR A 114 7.59 2.18 -3.77
C TYR A 114 8.42 3.40 -4.16
N LYS A 115 7.83 4.58 -4.00
CA LYS A 115 8.49 5.88 -4.21
C LYS A 115 7.69 6.99 -3.54
N ASP A 116 8.31 8.12 -3.27
CA ASP A 116 7.60 9.28 -2.76
C ASP A 116 6.65 9.88 -3.82
N PHE A 117 5.68 10.67 -3.35
CA PHE A 117 4.95 11.58 -4.23
C PHE A 117 5.96 12.49 -4.96
N ASN A 118 5.67 12.76 -6.23
CA ASN A 118 6.43 13.75 -6.98
C ASN A 118 6.07 15.16 -6.46
N LEU A 119 7.10 15.94 -6.11
CA LEU A 119 6.96 17.31 -5.61
C LEU A 119 7.15 18.38 -6.69
N GLN A 120 7.59 18.00 -7.89
CA GLN A 120 7.85 18.86 -9.04
C GLN A 120 6.98 18.45 -10.24
N PRO A 121 5.64 18.44 -10.11
CA PRO A 121 4.75 17.96 -11.16
C PRO A 121 4.78 18.80 -12.44
N ASP A 122 5.21 20.06 -12.35
CA ASP A 122 5.44 21.00 -13.44
C ASP A 122 6.58 20.58 -14.38
N THR A 123 7.55 19.81 -13.85
CA THR A 123 8.66 19.26 -14.65
C THR A 123 8.27 18.04 -15.48
N LEU A 124 7.14 17.41 -15.16
CA LEU A 124 6.68 16.20 -15.83
C LEU A 124 6.20 16.52 -17.25
N LYS A 125 6.75 15.81 -18.23
CA LYS A 125 6.37 15.89 -19.64
C LYS A 125 5.48 14.70 -20.02
N ASN A 126 4.57 14.94 -20.98
CA ASN A 126 3.59 13.97 -21.50
C ASN A 126 2.60 13.43 -20.46
N ASP A 127 1.42 13.01 -20.88
CA ASP A 127 0.44 12.36 -20.01
C ASP A 127 -0.33 11.35 -20.85
N TYR A 128 0.06 10.09 -20.73
CA TYR A 128 -0.54 8.98 -21.46
C TYR A 128 -1.72 8.40 -20.68
N ALA A 129 -2.74 7.95 -21.41
CA ALA A 129 -3.94 7.42 -20.82
C ALA A 129 -3.69 6.07 -20.11
N LEU A 130 -4.19 5.96 -18.89
CA LEU A 130 -4.34 4.68 -18.18
C LEU A 130 -5.66 4.02 -18.59
N VAL A 131 -5.74 2.71 -18.38
CA VAL A 131 -6.97 1.94 -18.62
C VAL A 131 -7.85 1.94 -17.37
N SER A 132 -7.26 1.74 -16.18
CA SER A 132 -8.00 1.71 -14.90
C SER A 132 -7.12 2.13 -13.71
N LEU A 133 -7.76 2.59 -12.63
CA LEU A 133 -7.16 2.80 -11.29
C LEU A 133 -7.50 1.66 -10.33
N GLU A 134 -7.45 0.44 -10.87
CA GLU A 134 -7.59 -0.84 -10.17
C GLU A 134 -6.95 -1.92 -11.04
N ASP A 135 -6.56 -3.05 -10.44
CA ASP A 135 -6.18 -4.26 -11.15
C ASP A 135 -7.24 -5.37 -10.93
N ALA A 136 -7.00 -6.57 -11.47
CA ALA A 136 -7.95 -7.68 -11.37
C ALA A 136 -8.26 -8.09 -9.91
N ASN A 137 -7.40 -7.75 -8.96
CA ASN A 137 -7.44 -8.22 -7.58
C ASN A 137 -7.63 -7.08 -6.57
N ASN A 138 -7.25 -5.84 -6.91
CA ASN A 138 -7.08 -4.75 -5.96
C ASN A 138 -7.69 -3.44 -6.45
N LYS A 139 -8.35 -2.73 -5.52
CA LYS A 139 -8.66 -1.30 -5.61
C LYS A 139 -7.59 -0.50 -4.87
N ILE A 140 -7.57 0.82 -5.04
CA ILE A 140 -6.67 1.67 -4.26
C ILE A 140 -6.92 1.52 -2.75
N TRP A 141 -5.86 1.60 -1.95
CA TRP A 141 -5.96 1.73 -0.49
C TRP A 141 -4.91 2.69 0.04
N ALA A 142 -5.13 3.24 1.25
CA ALA A 142 -4.17 4.14 1.88
C ALA A 142 -4.01 3.81 3.36
N ILE A 143 -2.77 3.54 3.78
CA ILE A 143 -2.41 3.19 5.16
C ILE A 143 -0.89 3.31 5.35
N ASN A 144 -0.43 3.47 6.59
CA ASN A 144 0.99 3.46 6.96
C ASN A 144 1.84 4.49 6.19
N GLY A 145 1.25 5.64 5.83
CA GLY A 145 1.90 6.70 5.05
C GLY A 145 1.96 6.48 3.54
N TYR A 146 1.33 5.42 3.01
CA TYR A 146 1.32 5.13 1.58
C TYR A 146 -0.08 5.25 0.98
N VAL A 147 -0.15 5.74 -0.25
CA VAL A 147 -1.26 5.50 -1.18
C VAL A 147 -0.84 4.40 -2.13
N ASN A 148 -1.54 3.29 -2.07
CA ASN A 148 -1.28 2.11 -2.88
C ASN A 148 -2.20 2.13 -4.08
N VAL A 149 -1.62 2.25 -5.26
CA VAL A 149 -2.36 2.41 -6.50
C VAL A 149 -2.07 1.22 -7.41
N PRO A 150 -2.94 0.21 -7.43
CA PRO A 150 -3.00 -0.72 -8.55
C PRO A 150 -3.62 -0.01 -9.77
N PHE A 151 -3.06 -0.24 -10.95
CA PHE A 151 -3.57 0.34 -12.19
C PHE A 151 -3.17 -0.50 -13.40
N THR A 152 -3.96 -0.39 -14.46
CA THR A 152 -3.63 -0.98 -15.76
C THR A 152 -3.41 0.11 -16.80
N PHE A 153 -2.54 -0.19 -17.77
CA PHE A 153 -2.11 0.76 -18.80
C PHE A 153 -1.86 0.03 -20.10
N LYS A 154 -1.83 0.78 -21.21
CA LYS A 154 -1.36 0.26 -22.49
C LYS A 154 0.10 0.66 -22.71
N THR A 155 0.86 -0.28 -23.26
CA THR A 155 2.24 -0.02 -23.70
C THR A 155 2.54 -0.78 -24.99
N LYS A 156 3.62 -0.37 -25.67
CA LYS A 156 4.31 -1.13 -26.72
C LYS A 156 5.82 -1.13 -26.49
N GLU A 157 6.26 -0.60 -25.35
CA GLU A 157 7.64 -0.45 -24.95
C GLU A 157 7.81 -0.89 -23.48
N GLN A 158 9.04 -1.15 -23.07
CA GLN A 158 9.34 -1.48 -21.68
C GLN A 158 9.23 -0.21 -20.82
N LEU A 159 8.32 -0.26 -19.84
CA LEU A 159 8.14 0.77 -18.82
C LEU A 159 8.76 0.34 -17.49
N SER A 160 9.05 1.32 -16.66
CA SER A 160 9.57 1.17 -15.31
C SER A 160 8.71 1.95 -14.32
N MET A 161 8.88 1.73 -13.02
CA MET A 161 8.21 2.53 -11.98
C MET A 161 8.52 4.02 -12.05
N ASN A 162 9.61 4.41 -12.74
CA ASN A 162 10.00 5.81 -12.90
C ASN A 162 9.20 6.54 -13.97
N ASP A 163 8.40 5.83 -14.77
CA ASP A 163 7.52 6.41 -15.77
C ASP A 163 6.13 6.76 -15.21
N PHE A 164 5.90 6.49 -13.93
CA PHE A 164 4.65 6.73 -13.22
C PHE A 164 4.87 7.61 -11.99
N HIS A 165 4.06 8.65 -11.85
CA HIS A 165 4.19 9.63 -10.78
C HIS A 165 2.82 9.97 -10.18
N LEU A 166 2.71 9.81 -8.86
CA LEU A 166 1.60 10.35 -8.09
C LEU A 166 2.05 11.67 -7.46
N TYR A 167 1.21 12.70 -7.51
CA TYR A 167 1.46 13.98 -6.86
C TYR A 167 0.17 14.57 -6.32
N ALA A 168 0.29 15.41 -5.30
CA ALA A 168 -0.83 16.16 -4.77
C ALA A 168 -1.19 17.32 -5.71
N VAL A 169 -2.48 17.47 -6.00
CA VAL A 169 -3.03 18.57 -6.82
C VAL A 169 -3.62 19.65 -5.92
N GLY A 170 -4.15 19.26 -4.77
CA GLY A 170 -4.73 20.17 -3.80
C GLY A 170 -5.51 19.41 -2.73
N ALA A 171 -6.12 20.17 -1.83
CA ALA A 171 -7.00 19.65 -0.80
C ALA A 171 -8.28 20.47 -0.76
N LYS A 172 -9.40 19.81 -0.45
CA LYS A 172 -10.70 20.43 -0.25
C LYS A 172 -11.47 19.66 0.80
N GLU A 173 -11.93 20.36 1.84
CA GLU A 173 -12.63 19.74 2.98
C GLU A 173 -11.80 18.56 3.52
N ASP A 174 -12.41 17.38 3.72
CA ASP A 174 -11.76 16.15 4.16
C ASP A 174 -11.03 15.39 3.05
N THR A 175 -10.87 15.97 1.86
CA THR A 175 -10.30 15.28 0.69
C THR A 175 -8.94 15.81 0.27
N LEU A 176 -7.94 14.94 0.24
CA LEU A 176 -6.68 15.14 -0.50
C LEU A 176 -6.87 14.69 -1.94
N VAL A 177 -6.66 15.59 -2.91
CA VAL A 177 -6.76 15.29 -4.34
C VAL A 177 -5.37 15.05 -4.91
N THR A 178 -5.19 13.92 -5.58
CA THR A 178 -3.93 13.47 -6.16
C THR A 178 -4.12 13.09 -7.63
N ARG A 179 -3.05 13.14 -8.41
CA ARG A 179 -3.06 12.73 -9.82
C ARG A 179 -1.93 11.76 -10.11
N LEU A 180 -2.28 10.58 -10.63
CA LEU A 180 -1.36 9.61 -11.20
C LEU A 180 -1.14 9.96 -12.68
N ARG A 181 0.12 10.06 -13.08
CA ARG A 181 0.54 10.45 -14.42
C ARG A 181 1.54 9.44 -14.98
N GLN A 182 1.30 8.99 -16.21
CA GLN A 182 2.24 8.19 -17.00
C GLN A 182 2.99 9.12 -17.98
N THR A 183 4.33 9.17 -17.88
CA THR A 183 5.16 10.13 -18.64
C THR A 183 5.84 9.52 -19.86
N LYS A 184 5.84 8.19 -19.96
CA LYS A 184 6.39 7.44 -21.09
C LYS A 184 5.36 6.43 -21.59
N GLY A 185 5.17 6.36 -22.90
CA GLY A 185 4.14 5.54 -23.51
C GLY A 185 3.83 5.99 -24.93
N SER A 186 2.71 5.52 -25.47
CA SER A 186 2.26 5.83 -26.82
C SER A 186 0.73 5.75 -26.91
N ASP A 187 0.10 6.68 -27.64
CA ASP A 187 -1.36 6.73 -27.77
C ASP A 187 -1.93 5.58 -28.64
N ASP A 188 -1.10 4.98 -29.49
CA ASP A 188 -1.42 3.79 -30.30
C ASP A 188 -0.99 2.47 -29.62
N ALA A 189 -0.60 2.50 -28.35
CA ALA A 189 -0.25 1.30 -27.60
C ALA A 189 -1.45 0.34 -27.48
N TYR A 190 -1.18 -0.97 -27.46
CA TYR A 190 -2.23 -2.00 -27.45
C TYR A 190 -1.97 -3.14 -26.46
N GLN A 191 -0.74 -3.32 -25.97
CA GLN A 191 -0.46 -4.36 -24.97
C GLN A 191 -0.85 -3.85 -23.60
N THR A 192 -1.66 -4.61 -22.87
CA THR A 192 -2.06 -4.22 -21.51
C THR A 192 -1.01 -4.68 -20.50
N GLY A 193 -0.49 -3.73 -19.72
CA GLY A 193 0.29 -3.95 -18.52
C GLY A 193 -0.53 -3.67 -17.26
N SER A 194 -0.06 -4.21 -16.13
CA SER A 194 -0.58 -3.90 -14.80
C SER A 194 0.58 -3.60 -13.86
N ALA A 195 0.37 -2.67 -12.93
CA ALA A 195 1.33 -2.36 -11.90
C ALA A 195 0.61 -1.99 -10.59
N LEU A 196 1.29 -2.28 -9.48
CA LEU A 196 0.99 -1.75 -8.15
C LEU A 196 2.20 -0.95 -7.70
N ILE A 197 1.99 0.33 -7.37
CA ILE A 197 3.01 1.19 -6.79
C ILE A 197 2.49 1.75 -5.46
N SER A 198 3.31 1.61 -4.42
CA SER A 198 3.11 2.22 -3.11
C SER A 198 3.73 3.63 -3.10
N PHE A 199 2.91 4.66 -3.16
CA PHE A 199 3.37 6.04 -3.14
C PHE A 199 3.41 6.59 -1.71
N HIS A 200 4.60 6.85 -1.19
CA HIS A 200 4.80 7.42 0.14
C HIS A 200 4.45 8.91 0.15
N MET A 201 3.63 9.32 1.11
CA MET A 201 3.30 10.73 1.32
C MET A 201 4.47 11.44 2.01
N PRO A 202 5.02 12.52 1.41
CA PRO A 202 6.23 13.16 1.93
C PRO A 202 5.89 14.18 3.03
N PHE A 203 5.40 13.70 4.18
CA PHE A 203 4.93 14.54 5.30
C PHE A 203 5.98 15.53 5.83
N ASN A 204 7.26 15.21 5.67
CA ASN A 204 8.39 16.04 6.10
C ASN A 204 8.79 17.12 5.08
N ARG A 205 8.04 17.31 3.98
CA ARG A 205 8.36 18.25 2.91
C ARG A 205 7.35 19.40 2.88
N GLY A 206 7.85 20.64 2.98
CA GLY A 206 7.03 21.84 3.09
C GLY A 206 5.96 21.97 2.00
N GLU A 207 6.33 21.74 0.74
CA GLU A 207 5.42 21.83 -0.43
C GLU A 207 4.20 20.90 -0.30
N PHE A 208 4.40 19.66 0.15
CA PHE A 208 3.30 18.73 0.38
C PHE A 208 2.54 19.06 1.66
N PHE A 209 3.26 19.43 2.72
CA PHE A 209 2.68 19.77 4.02
C PHE A 209 1.73 20.97 3.92
N GLU A 210 2.02 21.96 3.08
CA GLU A 210 1.11 23.09 2.80
C GLU A 210 -0.22 22.63 2.20
N ILE A 211 -0.18 21.68 1.24
CA ILE A 211 -1.40 21.11 0.68
C ILE A 211 -2.15 20.31 1.75
N LEU A 212 -1.43 19.47 2.51
CA LEU A 212 -2.02 18.60 3.51
C LEU A 212 -2.70 19.39 4.65
N ASN A 213 -2.15 20.54 5.06
CA ASN A 213 -2.73 21.41 6.08
C ASN A 213 -4.09 22.01 5.68
N ASN A 214 -4.41 22.03 4.39
CA ASN A 214 -5.73 22.45 3.92
C ASN A 214 -6.77 21.33 3.98
N VAL A 215 -6.36 20.08 4.27
CA VAL A 215 -7.29 18.99 4.56
C VAL A 215 -7.88 19.20 5.95
N GLN A 216 -9.19 19.01 6.06
CA GLN A 216 -9.97 19.11 7.29
C GLN A 216 -10.53 17.73 7.65
N PRO A 217 -9.77 16.89 8.39
CA PRO A 217 -10.22 15.55 8.75
C PRO A 217 -11.54 15.57 9.53
N LYS A 218 -12.43 14.62 9.24
CA LYS A 218 -13.69 14.41 9.99
C LYS A 218 -13.54 13.18 10.87
N ASN A 219 -13.48 13.36 12.19
CA ASN A 219 -13.26 12.27 13.15
C ASN A 219 -12.05 11.40 12.78
N ASP A 220 -10.89 12.05 12.57
CA ASP A 220 -9.65 11.42 12.11
C ASP A 220 -9.74 10.75 10.71
N THR A 221 -10.82 10.93 9.96
CA THR A 221 -10.94 10.35 8.62
C THR A 221 -10.70 11.41 7.54
N ILE A 222 -9.89 11.06 6.55
CA ILE A 222 -9.77 11.80 5.28
C ILE A 222 -10.13 10.90 4.11
N VAL A 223 -10.42 11.51 2.97
CA VAL A 223 -10.54 10.85 1.67
C VAL A 223 -9.29 11.16 0.85
N VAL A 224 -8.65 10.13 0.32
CA VAL A 224 -7.65 10.31 -0.75
C VAL A 224 -8.35 10.03 -2.06
N LYS A 225 -8.42 11.05 -2.93
CA LYS A 225 -8.93 10.94 -4.30
C LYS A 225 -7.73 10.83 -5.25
N VAL A 226 -7.62 9.71 -5.95
CA VAL A 226 -6.63 9.49 -7.02
C VAL A 226 -7.33 9.72 -8.35
N THR A 227 -6.81 10.64 -9.16
CA THR A 227 -7.26 10.85 -10.54
C THR A 227 -6.18 10.47 -11.54
N ALA A 228 -6.55 10.17 -12.77
CA ALA A 228 -5.62 9.98 -13.88
C ALA A 228 -6.29 10.31 -15.21
N LYS A 229 -5.48 10.58 -16.24
CA LYS A 229 -5.98 10.57 -17.62
C LYS A 229 -6.33 9.14 -17.99
N GLY A 230 -7.55 8.92 -18.46
CA GLY A 230 -8.06 7.66 -18.98
C GLY A 230 -8.17 7.66 -20.49
N GLU A 231 -8.48 6.50 -21.06
CA GLU A 231 -8.69 6.37 -22.50
C GLU A 231 -9.88 7.21 -22.99
N ASN A 232 -9.77 7.72 -24.22
CA ASN A 232 -10.77 8.61 -24.84
C ASN A 232 -11.05 9.88 -24.00
N ASP A 233 -9.99 10.44 -23.41
CA ASP A 233 -10.00 11.65 -22.58
C ASP A 233 -10.94 11.61 -21.37
N LYS A 234 -11.32 10.41 -20.92
CA LYS A 234 -12.07 10.24 -19.68
C LYS A 234 -11.15 10.50 -18.49
N GLU A 235 -11.65 11.19 -17.46
CA GLU A 235 -10.96 11.23 -16.17
C GLU A 235 -11.25 9.93 -15.41
N LEU A 236 -10.20 9.19 -15.05
CA LEU A 236 -10.31 8.10 -14.09
C LEU A 236 -10.30 8.68 -12.68
N VAL A 237 -11.17 8.17 -11.82
CA VAL A 237 -11.26 8.59 -10.42
C VAL A 237 -11.42 7.36 -9.54
N SER A 238 -10.62 7.28 -8.49
CA SER A 238 -10.78 6.32 -7.41
C SER A 238 -10.58 7.00 -6.07
N THR A 239 -11.29 6.55 -5.04
CA THR A 239 -11.29 7.20 -3.71
C THR A 239 -11.17 6.17 -2.60
N VAL A 240 -10.39 6.49 -1.58
CA VAL A 240 -10.29 5.67 -0.36
C VAL A 240 -10.42 6.56 0.87
N LYS A 241 -11.11 6.05 1.90
CA LYS A 241 -11.12 6.65 3.23
C LYS A 241 -9.99 6.06 4.07
N CYS A 242 -9.24 6.89 4.75
CA CYS A 242 -8.19 6.44 5.67
C CYS A 242 -8.13 7.31 6.93
N SER A 243 -7.53 6.77 7.98
CA SER A 243 -7.23 7.51 9.20
C SER A 243 -6.08 8.48 8.94
N PHE A 244 -6.29 9.76 9.25
CA PHE A 244 -5.32 10.82 9.07
C PHE A 244 -4.10 10.61 9.97
N THR A 245 -4.35 10.24 11.23
CA THR A 245 -3.28 9.94 12.19
C THR A 245 -2.47 8.73 11.76
N ASN A 246 -3.12 7.64 11.33
CA ASN A 246 -2.41 6.43 10.85
C ASN A 246 -1.61 6.68 9.56
N MET A 247 -2.00 7.69 8.77
CA MET A 247 -1.26 8.07 7.58
C MET A 247 0.01 8.84 7.93
N GLN A 248 0.01 9.69 8.95
CA GLN A 248 1.17 10.57 9.25
C GLN A 248 2.40 9.85 9.81
N GLY A 249 2.27 8.62 10.31
CA GLY A 249 3.41 7.80 10.78
C GLY A 249 4.28 8.53 11.79
N TYR A 250 3.87 8.56 13.06
CA TYR A 250 4.69 9.07 14.18
C TYR A 250 5.64 7.99 14.70
#